data_AF-A0A482ZNM5-F1
#
_entry.id   AF-A0A482ZNM5-F1
#
_cell.length_a   1.000
_cell.length_b   1.000
_cell.length_c   1.000
_cell.angle_alpha   90.00
_cell.angle_beta   90.00
_cell.angle_gamma   90.00
#
_symmetry.space_group_name_H-M   'P 1'
#
loop_
_entity.id
_entity.type
_entity.pdbx_description
1 polymer ?
#
loop_
_entity_poly.entity_id
_entity_poly.type
_entity_poly.pdbx_seq_one_letter_code
_entity_poly.pdbx_strand_id
1 'polypeptide(L)'
;MKTKQDNFPEYFSVYIDKLYEIYQTKGKFFGEGDKFKGNFYLAASHALLDIAKYAQDYKINITELDAIKLFVFIIPHLYKENPNIIIERLIRSIFTYLEEIYGREFDRQELDKSAKVCVNFIEKGDIVSVYTYIKGVQEGVKA
;
A
#
# COMPACT_ATOMS: atom_id res chain seq x y z
N MET A 1 -32.65 6.61 16.31
CA MET A 1 -31.29 7.04 15.93
C MET A 1 -30.52 5.80 15.48
N LYS A 2 -30.17 5.68 14.20
CA LYS A 2 -29.25 4.64 13.73
C LYS A 2 -27.82 5.17 13.89
N THR A 3 -27.04 4.56 14.76
CA THR A 3 -25.59 4.73 14.81
C THR A 3 -25.03 4.28 13.47
N LYS A 4 -24.40 5.19 12.72
CA LYS A 4 -23.55 4.82 11.59
C LYS A 4 -22.39 4.03 12.18
N GLN A 5 -22.40 2.74 11.96
CA GLN A 5 -21.32 1.84 12.33
C GLN A 5 -20.17 2.15 11.36
N ASP A 6 -19.02 2.53 11.91
CA ASP A 6 -17.79 2.79 11.17
C ASP A 6 -17.34 1.48 10.51
N ASN A 7 -17.62 1.35 9.22
CA ASN A 7 -17.23 0.18 8.44
C ASN A 7 -15.75 0.33 8.06
N PHE A 8 -14.85 -0.08 8.94
CA PHE A 8 -13.58 -0.65 8.47
C PHE A 8 -13.95 -1.80 7.52
N PRO A 9 -13.38 -1.90 6.30
CA PRO A 9 -13.79 -2.96 5.39
C PRO A 9 -13.64 -4.30 6.09
N GLU A 10 -14.72 -5.10 6.14
CA GLU A 10 -14.80 -6.40 6.84
C GLU A 10 -13.71 -7.40 6.40
N TYR A 11 -12.92 -7.06 5.37
CA TYR A 11 -11.90 -7.92 4.78
C TYR A 11 -10.62 -7.16 4.37
N PHE A 12 -9.94 -6.48 5.31
CA PHE A 12 -8.59 -5.92 5.05
C PHE A 12 -7.60 -6.97 4.51
N SER A 13 -7.79 -8.24 4.89
CA SER A 13 -7.06 -9.40 4.37
C SER A 13 -7.19 -9.61 2.86
N VAL A 14 -8.36 -9.32 2.25
CA VAL A 14 -8.56 -9.47 0.79
C VAL A 14 -7.66 -8.51 0.02
N TYR A 15 -7.52 -7.28 0.50
CA TYR A 15 -6.62 -6.30 -0.09
C TYR A 15 -5.15 -6.70 0.07
N ILE A 16 -4.78 -7.32 1.20
CA ILE A 16 -3.43 -7.83 1.45
C ILE A 16 -3.10 -8.96 0.48
N ASP A 17 -4.03 -9.91 0.30
CA ASP A 17 -3.88 -11.02 -0.65
C ASP A 17 -3.69 -10.51 -2.07
N LYS A 18 -4.49 -9.53 -2.49
CA LYS A 18 -4.39 -8.96 -3.84
C LYS A 18 -3.08 -8.22 -4.06
N LEU A 19 -2.64 -7.42 -3.09
CA LEU A 19 -1.35 -6.73 -3.16
C LEU A 19 -0.18 -7.73 -3.23
N TYR A 20 -0.25 -8.80 -2.43
CA TYR A 20 0.74 -9.87 -2.45
C TYR A 20 0.80 -10.59 -3.81
N GLU A 21 -0.36 -10.90 -4.39
CA GLU A 21 -0.47 -11.50 -5.73
C GLU A 21 0.18 -10.60 -6.80
N ILE A 22 -0.12 -9.30 -6.79
CA ILE A 22 0.45 -8.33 -7.73
C ILE A 22 1.98 -8.23 -7.53
N TYR A 23 2.43 -8.21 -6.27
CA TYR A 23 3.85 -8.21 -5.93
C TYR A 23 4.59 -9.44 -6.48
N GLN A 24 4.01 -10.64 -6.35
CA GLN A 24 4.61 -11.86 -6.89
C GLN A 24 4.62 -11.89 -8.42
N THR A 25 3.49 -11.61 -9.05
CA THR A 25 3.27 -11.79 -10.51
C THR A 25 3.99 -10.75 -11.35
N LYS A 26 3.90 -9.46 -10.98
CA LYS A 26 4.55 -8.36 -11.70
C LYS A 26 6.01 -8.16 -11.29
N GLY A 27 6.41 -8.72 -10.14
CA GLY A 27 7.76 -8.66 -9.60
C GLY A 27 8.79 -9.61 -10.20
N LYS A 28 8.36 -10.54 -11.08
CA LYS A 28 9.18 -11.67 -11.60
C LYS A 28 9.84 -12.49 -10.48
N PHE A 29 9.08 -12.82 -9.43
CA PHE A 29 9.61 -13.56 -8.29
C PHE A 29 9.30 -15.05 -8.38
N PHE A 30 10.33 -15.85 -8.68
CA PHE A 30 10.32 -17.30 -8.52
C PHE A 30 11.12 -17.63 -7.24
N GLY A 31 10.49 -18.19 -6.21
CA GLY A 31 11.20 -18.87 -5.11
C GLY A 31 11.06 -18.33 -3.68
N GLU A 32 10.41 -17.19 -3.45
CA GLU A 32 10.03 -16.76 -2.09
C GLU A 32 8.62 -17.27 -1.76
N GLY A 33 8.57 -18.49 -1.20
CA GLY A 33 7.35 -19.25 -0.90
C GLY A 33 6.50 -18.74 0.28
N ASP A 34 5.67 -19.62 0.85
CA ASP A 34 4.65 -19.35 1.89
C ASP A 34 5.14 -18.53 3.10
N LYS A 35 6.43 -18.64 3.44
CA LYS A 35 7.05 -17.87 4.53
C LYS A 35 7.02 -16.35 4.29
N PHE A 36 7.21 -15.92 3.03
CA PHE A 36 7.16 -14.50 2.69
C PHE A 36 5.73 -13.94 2.78
N LYS A 37 4.72 -14.74 2.38
CA LYS A 37 3.32 -14.41 2.61
C LYS A 37 3.04 -14.20 4.10
N GLY A 38 3.50 -15.10 4.96
CA GLY A 38 3.37 -14.97 6.42
C GLY A 38 3.94 -13.66 6.96
N ASN A 39 5.14 -13.26 6.53
CA ASN A 39 5.75 -11.98 6.94
C ASN A 39 4.94 -10.77 6.48
N PHE A 40 4.34 -10.85 5.29
CA PHE A 40 3.48 -9.79 4.75
C PHE A 40 2.23 -9.58 5.61
N TYR A 41 1.59 -10.68 6.03
CA TYR A 41 0.45 -10.66 6.94
C TYR A 41 0.82 -10.14 8.34
N LEU A 42 1.97 -10.56 8.87
CA LEU A 42 2.45 -10.10 10.18
C LEU A 42 2.71 -8.59 10.17
N ALA A 43 3.42 -8.11 9.15
CA ALA A 43 3.68 -6.69 8.97
C ALA A 43 2.39 -5.88 8.79
N ALA A 44 1.41 -6.43 8.05
CA ALA A 44 0.10 -5.81 7.90
C ALA A 44 -0.64 -5.69 9.23
N SER A 45 -0.60 -6.74 10.07
CA SER A 45 -1.18 -6.73 11.41
C SER A 45 -0.57 -5.64 12.28
N HIS A 46 0.76 -5.50 12.28
CA HIS A 46 1.44 -4.43 13.01
C HIS A 46 1.09 -3.04 12.50
N ALA A 47 0.91 -2.89 11.18
CA ALA A 47 0.53 -1.62 10.56
C ALA A 47 -0.89 -1.15 10.91
N LEU A 48 -1.78 -2.04 11.36
CA LEU A 48 -3.17 -1.67 11.68
C LEU A 48 -3.25 -0.56 12.72
N LEU A 49 -2.36 -0.54 13.71
CA LEU A 49 -2.33 0.52 14.73
C LEU A 49 -1.92 1.86 14.14
N ASP A 50 -0.91 1.88 13.25
CA ASP A 50 -0.45 3.09 12.59
C ASP A 50 -1.52 3.64 11.64
N ILE A 51 -2.19 2.75 10.91
CA ILE A 51 -3.31 3.08 10.02
C ILE A 51 -4.48 3.66 10.82
N ALA A 52 -4.88 2.99 11.92
CA ALA A 52 -5.98 3.44 12.75
C ALA A 52 -5.70 4.83 13.36
N LYS A 53 -4.48 5.02 13.88
CA LYS A 53 -4.04 6.31 14.41
C LYS A 53 -4.06 7.39 13.34
N TYR A 54 -3.48 7.12 12.17
CA TYR A 54 -3.47 8.06 11.06
C TYR A 54 -4.89 8.42 10.61
N ALA A 55 -5.77 7.43 10.46
CA ALA A 55 -7.16 7.67 10.09
C ALA A 55 -7.91 8.51 11.13
N GLN A 56 -7.65 8.27 12.42
CA GLN A 56 -8.22 9.05 13.52
C GLN A 56 -7.71 10.51 13.50
N ASP A 57 -6.39 10.70 13.45
CA ASP A 57 -5.75 12.02 13.51
C ASP A 57 -6.19 12.92 12.36
N TYR A 58 -6.35 12.36 11.16
CA TYR A 58 -6.72 13.09 9.95
C TYR A 58 -8.18 12.92 9.54
N LYS A 59 -9.01 12.29 10.39
CA LYS A 59 -10.44 12.05 10.15
C LYS A 59 -10.72 11.41 8.78
N ILE A 60 -9.89 10.45 8.40
CA ILE A 60 -10.02 9.73 7.13
C ILE A 60 -11.09 8.66 7.29
N ASN A 61 -12.14 8.75 6.48
CA ASN A 61 -13.08 7.66 6.31
C ASN A 61 -12.47 6.66 5.32
N ILE A 62 -12.08 5.47 5.78
CA ILE A 62 -11.35 4.49 4.96
C ILE A 62 -12.31 3.89 3.94
N THR A 63 -12.12 4.24 2.67
CA THR A 63 -12.73 3.53 1.54
C THR A 63 -11.84 2.37 1.06
N GLU A 64 -12.35 1.55 0.15
CA GLU A 64 -11.55 0.53 -0.56
C GLU A 64 -10.28 1.11 -1.22
N LEU A 65 -10.41 2.28 -1.85
CA LEU A 65 -9.26 2.99 -2.44
C LEU A 65 -8.28 3.46 -1.38
N ASP A 66 -8.76 3.85 -0.20
CA ASP A 66 -7.88 4.24 0.91
C ASP A 66 -7.15 3.03 1.49
N ALA A 67 -7.79 1.87 1.59
CA ALA A 67 -7.16 0.64 2.09
C ALA A 67 -5.88 0.30 1.31
N ILE A 68 -5.89 0.49 -0.02
CA ILE A 68 -4.73 0.22 -0.88
C ILE A 68 -3.61 1.22 -0.65
N LYS A 69 -3.95 2.52 -0.54
CA LYS A 69 -2.96 3.57 -0.27
C LYS A 69 -2.36 3.39 1.12
N LEU A 70 -3.14 2.93 2.09
CA LEU A 70 -2.71 2.67 3.46
C LEU A 70 -1.72 1.49 3.55
N PHE A 71 -1.51 0.70 2.49
CA PHE A 71 -0.47 -0.32 2.49
C PHE A 71 0.96 0.20 2.58
N VAL A 72 1.18 1.49 2.32
CA VAL A 72 2.48 2.11 2.57
C VAL A 72 2.88 2.04 4.05
N PHE A 73 1.91 1.96 4.97
CA PHE A 73 2.16 1.79 6.41
C PHE A 73 2.69 0.41 6.78
N ILE A 74 2.56 -0.59 5.89
CA ILE A 74 3.16 -1.91 6.10
C ILE A 74 4.68 -1.85 5.95
N ILE A 75 5.19 -0.92 5.13
CA ILE A 75 6.59 -0.89 4.69
C ILE A 75 7.60 -0.90 5.86
N PRO A 76 7.47 -0.04 6.90
CA PRO A 76 8.39 -0.06 8.03
C PRO A 76 8.39 -1.39 8.80
N HIS A 77 7.24 -2.07 8.86
CA HIS A 77 7.12 -3.36 9.54
C HIS A 77 7.67 -4.50 8.69
N LEU A 78 7.43 -4.47 7.37
CA LEU A 78 8.03 -5.42 6.44
C LEU A 78 9.56 -5.36 6.46
N TYR A 79 10.13 -4.16 6.61
CA TYR A 79 11.58 -4.00 6.70
C TYR A 79 12.18 -4.67 7.96
N LYS A 80 11.44 -4.66 9.08
CA LYS A 80 11.84 -5.35 10.32
C LYS A 80 11.81 -6.87 10.16
N GLU A 81 10.76 -7.40 9.51
CA GLU A 81 10.56 -8.85 9.33
C GLU A 81 11.37 -9.43 8.14
N ASN A 82 11.69 -8.61 7.14
CA ASN A 82 12.48 -8.98 5.97
C ASN A 82 13.29 -7.78 5.43
N PRO A 83 14.52 -7.57 5.95
CA PRO A 83 15.38 -6.45 5.54
C PRO A 83 15.77 -6.43 4.05
N ASN A 84 15.67 -7.58 3.36
CA ASN A 84 16.03 -7.70 1.95
C ASN A 84 14.86 -7.37 1.00
N ILE A 85 13.73 -6.91 1.53
CA ILE A 85 12.57 -6.55 0.71
C ILE A 85 12.90 -5.44 -0.29
N ILE A 86 12.45 -5.62 -1.53
CA ILE A 86 12.63 -4.62 -2.59
C ILE A 86 11.45 -3.63 -2.53
N ILE A 87 11.64 -2.53 -1.79
CA ILE A 87 10.61 -1.51 -1.56
C ILE A 87 10.06 -0.91 -2.85
N GLU A 88 10.94 -0.60 -3.80
CA GLU A 88 10.51 -0.05 -5.10
C GLU A 88 9.47 -0.95 -5.77
N ARG A 89 9.63 -2.27 -5.65
CA ARG A 89 8.68 -3.24 -6.20
C ARG A 89 7.33 -3.17 -5.49
N LEU A 90 7.33 -3.10 -4.15
CA LEU A 90 6.09 -2.97 -3.39
C LEU A 90 5.32 -1.69 -3.77
N ILE A 91 6.03 -0.57 -3.92
CA ILE A 91 5.42 0.68 -4.39
C ILE A 91 4.84 0.53 -5.80
N ARG A 92 5.56 -0.11 -6.72
CA ARG A 92 5.05 -0.42 -8.06
C ARG A 92 3.80 -1.28 -8.02
N SER A 93 3.72 -2.27 -7.12
CA SER A 93 2.53 -3.09 -6.93
C SER A 93 1.33 -2.29 -6.45
N ILE A 94 1.53 -1.30 -5.57
CA ILE A 94 0.48 -0.36 -5.17
C ILE A 94 -0.02 0.44 -6.38
N PHE A 95 0.88 1.01 -7.18
CA PHE A 95 0.50 1.74 -8.38
C PHE A 95 -0.22 0.86 -9.41
N THR A 96 0.25 -0.35 -9.67
CA THR A 96 -0.43 -1.30 -10.57
C THR A 96 -1.80 -1.69 -10.06
N TYR A 97 -1.98 -1.86 -8.74
CA TYR A 97 -3.31 -2.13 -8.20
C TYR A 97 -4.25 -0.92 -8.40
N LEU A 98 -3.73 0.30 -8.28
CA LEU A 98 -4.49 1.50 -8.62
C LEU A 98 -4.86 1.53 -10.12
N GLU A 99 -3.95 1.19 -11.03
CA GLU A 99 -4.26 1.07 -12.48
C GLU A 99 -5.44 0.13 -12.74
N GLU A 100 -5.45 -1.05 -12.09
CA GLU A 100 -6.52 -2.06 -12.23
C GLU A 100 -7.88 -1.51 -11.78
N ILE A 101 -7.92 -0.75 -10.68
CA ILE A 101 -9.18 -0.19 -10.15
C ILE A 101 -9.69 0.96 -11.00
N TYR A 102 -8.79 1.78 -11.55
CA TYR A 102 -9.19 2.88 -12.42
C TYR A 102 -9.48 2.44 -13.85
N GLY A 103 -9.07 1.24 -14.25
CA GLY A 103 -9.10 0.81 -15.64
C GLY A 103 -8.27 1.74 -16.55
N ARG A 104 -7.21 2.35 -15.99
CA ARG A 104 -6.33 3.30 -16.69
C ARG A 104 -4.88 2.93 -16.42
N GLU A 105 -4.08 2.90 -17.48
CA GLU A 105 -2.64 2.70 -17.35
C GLU A 105 -1.95 4.03 -17.05
N PHE A 106 -0.98 4.00 -16.15
CA PHE A 106 -0.07 5.12 -15.93
C PHE A 106 1.08 5.03 -16.93
N ASP A 107 1.63 6.19 -17.31
CA ASP A 107 2.87 6.22 -18.08
C ASP A 107 3.97 5.50 -17.28
N ARG A 108 4.66 4.55 -17.94
CA ARG A 108 5.64 3.69 -17.27
C ARG A 108 6.87 4.45 -16.79
N GLN A 109 7.32 5.48 -17.52
CA GLN A 109 8.45 6.31 -17.08
C GLN A 109 8.06 7.18 -15.89
N GLU A 110 6.84 7.70 -15.87
CA GLU A 110 6.33 8.46 -14.73
C GLU A 110 6.09 7.58 -13.50
N LEU A 111 5.65 6.32 -13.68
CA LEU A 111 5.54 5.35 -12.60
C LEU A 111 6.92 5.02 -12.01
N ASP A 112 7.95 4.83 -12.85
CA ASP A 112 9.33 4.62 -12.40
C ASP A 112 9.85 5.78 -11.56
N LYS A 113 9.62 7.02 -11.99
CA LYS A 113 9.99 8.23 -11.23
C LYS A 113 9.20 8.32 -9.92
N SER A 114 7.90 8.04 -9.98
CA SER A 114 6.98 8.06 -8.83
C SER A 114 7.42 7.06 -7.76
N ALA A 115 7.79 5.85 -8.16
CA ALA A 115 8.31 4.82 -7.26
C ALA A 115 9.60 5.26 -6.57
N LYS A 116 10.54 5.87 -7.31
CA LYS A 116 11.78 6.41 -6.73
C LYS A 116 11.54 7.54 -5.73
N VAL A 117 10.59 8.43 -6.01
CA VAL A 117 10.18 9.49 -5.06
C VAL A 117 9.66 8.87 -3.76
N CYS A 118 8.80 7.84 -3.86
CA CYS A 118 8.29 7.13 -2.70
C CYS A 118 9.41 6.46 -1.89
N VAL A 119 10.36 5.79 -2.56
CA VAL A 119 11.52 5.16 -1.89
C VAL A 119 12.31 6.20 -1.10
N ASN A 120 12.59 7.37 -1.69
CA ASN A 120 13.31 8.44 -0.99
C ASN A 120 12.58 8.96 0.26
N PHE A 121 11.24 8.99 0.26
CA PHE A 121 10.48 9.33 1.46
C PHE A 121 10.57 8.24 2.53
N ILE A 122 10.50 6.98 2.12
CA ILE A 122 10.59 5.81 3.02
C ILE A 122 11.96 5.77 3.71
N GLU A 123 13.04 5.99 2.97
CA GLU A 123 14.41 6.05 3.52
C GLU A 123 14.59 7.17 4.56
N LYS A 124 13.78 8.23 4.47
CA LYS A 124 13.74 9.33 5.44
C LYS A 124 12.75 9.07 6.60
N GLY A 125 12.07 7.93 6.61
CA GLY A 125 11.05 7.59 7.59
C GLY A 125 9.72 8.34 7.40
N ASP A 126 9.49 8.96 6.25
CA ASP A 126 8.33 9.82 5.99
C ASP A 126 7.22 9.07 5.24
N ILE A 127 6.60 8.11 5.91
CA ILE A 127 5.50 7.29 5.35
C ILE A 127 4.26 8.12 5.02
N VAL A 128 4.00 9.20 5.76
CA VAL A 128 2.85 10.08 5.51
C VAL A 128 3.00 10.82 4.18
N SER A 129 4.20 11.27 3.83
CA SER A 129 4.47 11.83 2.51
C SER A 129 4.27 10.82 1.39
N VAL A 130 4.61 9.54 1.59
CA VAL A 130 4.33 8.47 0.61
C VAL A 130 2.83 8.33 0.40
N TYR A 131 2.05 8.20 1.48
CA TYR A 131 0.57 8.13 1.39
C TYR A 131 0.00 9.34 0.63
N THR A 132 0.47 10.54 0.98
CA THR A 132 0.00 11.80 0.40
C THR A 132 0.34 11.88 -1.09
N TYR A 133 1.54 11.45 -1.47
CA TYR A 133 1.98 11.40 -2.86
C TYR A 133 1.09 10.47 -3.69
N ILE A 134 0.86 9.24 -3.21
CA ILE A 134 -0.01 8.27 -3.91
C ILE A 134 -1.45 8.78 -4.01
N LYS A 135 -1.97 9.42 -2.94
CA LYS A 135 -3.27 10.09 -2.99
C LYS A 135 -3.30 11.22 -4.03
N GLY A 136 -2.25 12.01 -4.15
CA GLY A 136 -2.13 13.07 -5.17
C GLY A 136 -2.17 12.52 -6.59
N VAL A 137 -1.42 11.44 -6.87
CA VAL A 137 -1.48 10.73 -8.16
C VAL A 137 -2.89 10.25 -8.45
N GLN A 138 -3.54 9.67 -7.45
CA GLN A 138 -4.92 9.20 -7.54
C GLN A 138 -5.94 10.31 -7.85
N GLU A 139 -5.80 11.50 -7.27
CA GLU A 139 -6.67 12.63 -7.62
C GLU A 139 -6.38 13.15 -9.04
N GLY A 140 -5.10 13.19 -9.44
CA GLY A 140 -4.70 13.61 -10.78
C GLY A 140 -5.23 12.69 -11.89
N VAL A 141 -5.38 11.39 -11.62
CA VAL A 141 -5.92 10.41 -12.58
C VAL A 141 -7.44 10.56 -12.75
N LYS A 142 -8.15 11.09 -11.74
CA LYS A 142 -9.60 11.31 -11.78
C LYS A 142 -10.01 12.62 -12.46
N ALA A 143 -9.11 13.60 -12.50
CA ALA A 143 -9.29 14.89 -13.18
C ALA A 143 -9.34 14.72 -14.71
#